data_AF-A0A1E5C597-F1
#
_entry.id   AF-A0A1E5C597-F1
#
_cell.length_a   1.000
_cell.length_b   1.000
_cell.length_c   1.000
_cell.angle_alpha   90.00
_cell.angle_beta   90.00
_cell.angle_gamma   90.00
#
_symmetry.space_group_name_H-M   'P 1'
#
loop_
_entity.id
_entity.type
_entity.pdbx_description
1 polymer ?
#
loop_
_entity_poly.entity_id
_entity_poly.type
_entity_poly.pdbx_seq_one_letter_code
_entity_poly.pdbx_strand_id
1 'polypeptide(L)'
;MALKDHIKEKFQDKEFDEDESGSNYSKKIFERVFAVGKTFTDVNFIQTNFSACYFRNCRFIRCNFTGASFKECYLMGSNFPECTFKYTTFSSTHLDDKFLDNYLPPEENLARDLVRALRVNFSQVGNYEGVNKAAELEVKLTGVHLYKATYSKEAYYRTKEKYSGLSRVGYFISHAKWRFLDLIWGNGESIFRVILSSFLFVFIISLLVFTPCEIDFNDAFFSTLYQFWGVRPELILPKYISMFLTVGRLIFFSLFISILIKKLAKR
;
A
#
# COMPACT_ATOMS: atom_id res chain seq x y z
N MET A 1 -23.15 29.60 -21.07
CA MET A 1 -22.52 28.36 -21.60
C MET A 1 -23.60 27.30 -21.59
N ALA A 2 -24.09 26.84 -22.74
CA ALA A 2 -25.12 25.80 -22.79
C ALA A 2 -24.46 24.43 -22.64
N LEU A 3 -25.00 23.59 -21.76
CA LEU A 3 -24.57 22.19 -21.65
C LEU A 3 -25.04 21.43 -22.89
N LYS A 4 -24.21 20.51 -23.39
CA LYS A 4 -24.56 19.59 -24.47
C LYS A 4 -24.82 18.20 -23.88
N ASP A 5 -25.97 17.63 -24.19
CA ASP A 5 -26.30 16.27 -23.78
C ASP A 5 -25.33 15.27 -24.42
N HIS A 6 -24.80 14.37 -23.60
CA HIS A 6 -23.91 13.31 -24.05
C HIS A 6 -24.46 11.96 -23.57
N ILE A 7 -25.24 11.30 -24.43
CA ILE A 7 -25.80 9.98 -24.15
C ILE A 7 -24.76 8.92 -24.52
N LYS A 8 -24.34 8.12 -23.53
CA LYS A 8 -23.49 6.95 -23.78
C LYS A 8 -24.36 5.82 -24.33
N GLU A 9 -23.93 5.17 -25.41
CA GLU A 9 -24.59 3.96 -25.90
C GLU A 9 -24.45 2.83 -24.86
N LYS A 10 -25.52 2.05 -24.70
CA LYS A 10 -25.68 1.06 -23.64
C LYS A 10 -25.78 -0.36 -24.23
N PHE A 11 -24.94 -1.26 -23.72
CA PHE A 11 -25.02 -2.71 -23.91
C PHE A 11 -25.53 -3.32 -22.60
N GLN A 12 -26.66 -4.02 -22.66
CA GLN A 12 -27.32 -4.55 -21.48
C GLN A 12 -27.80 -5.98 -21.73
N ASP A 13 -27.58 -6.88 -20.77
CA ASP A 13 -28.03 -8.29 -20.84
C ASP A 13 -27.52 -9.02 -22.10
N LYS A 14 -26.21 -8.87 -22.38
CA LYS A 14 -25.53 -9.44 -23.55
C LYS A 14 -24.34 -10.29 -23.15
N GLU A 15 -23.93 -11.19 -24.04
CA GLU A 15 -22.72 -12.01 -23.88
C GLU A 15 -21.75 -11.75 -25.04
N PHE A 16 -20.45 -11.78 -24.74
CA PHE A 16 -19.41 -11.91 -25.75
C PHE A 16 -19.17 -13.39 -26.02
N ASP A 17 -19.74 -13.89 -27.12
CA ASP A 17 -19.61 -15.29 -27.53
C ASP A 17 -18.26 -15.60 -28.19
N GLU A 18 -17.56 -14.57 -28.68
CA GLU A 18 -16.27 -14.68 -29.36
C GLU A 18 -15.22 -13.77 -28.71
N ASP A 19 -13.96 -14.01 -29.05
CA ASP A 19 -12.86 -13.11 -28.73
C ASP A 19 -13.02 -11.80 -29.51
N GLU A 20 -12.60 -10.69 -28.91
CA GLU A 20 -12.79 -9.35 -29.47
C GLU A 20 -11.44 -8.68 -29.72
N SER A 21 -11.28 -8.01 -30.86
CA SER A 21 -10.00 -7.43 -31.25
C SER A 21 -10.14 -6.10 -31.96
N GLY A 22 -9.46 -5.06 -31.46
CA GLY A 22 -9.39 -3.73 -32.08
C GLY A 22 -10.67 -2.90 -32.00
N SER A 23 -11.71 -3.39 -31.32
CA SER A 23 -12.97 -2.67 -31.15
C SER A 23 -12.83 -1.40 -30.31
N ASN A 24 -13.68 -0.41 -30.61
CA ASN A 24 -13.75 0.84 -29.89
C ASN A 24 -15.06 0.97 -29.11
N TYR A 25 -14.97 0.69 -27.80
CA TYR A 25 -16.05 0.86 -26.84
C TYR A 25 -15.85 2.08 -25.95
N SER A 26 -15.10 3.09 -26.38
CA SER A 26 -14.93 4.31 -25.60
C SER A 26 -16.26 5.01 -25.32
N LYS A 27 -16.43 5.50 -24.09
CA LYS A 27 -17.60 6.23 -23.61
C LYS A 27 -18.91 5.43 -23.75
N LYS A 28 -18.86 4.11 -23.54
CA LYS A 28 -20.04 3.23 -23.53
C LYS A 28 -20.47 2.87 -22.10
N ILE A 29 -21.63 2.22 -22.00
CA ILE A 29 -22.13 1.60 -20.77
C ILE A 29 -22.32 0.10 -21.04
N PHE A 30 -21.74 -0.74 -20.21
CA PHE A 30 -21.96 -2.18 -20.15
C PHE A 30 -22.66 -2.49 -18.84
N GLU A 31 -23.85 -3.09 -18.90
CA GLU A 31 -24.64 -3.45 -17.74
C GLU A 31 -25.07 -4.91 -17.83
N ARG A 32 -24.66 -5.75 -16.87
CA ARG A 32 -24.94 -7.20 -16.93
C ARG A 32 -24.50 -7.81 -18.26
N VAL A 33 -23.27 -7.49 -18.67
CA VAL A 33 -22.63 -8.13 -19.82
C VAL A 33 -21.72 -9.26 -19.34
N PHE A 34 -21.77 -10.37 -20.06
CA PHE A 34 -21.10 -11.62 -19.71
C PHE A 34 -19.96 -11.93 -20.70
N ALA A 35 -18.84 -12.42 -20.17
CA ALA A 35 -17.82 -13.11 -20.94
C ALA A 35 -17.07 -14.07 -19.99
N VAL A 36 -16.85 -15.31 -20.42
CA VAL A 36 -16.09 -16.30 -19.64
C VAL A 36 -15.00 -16.89 -20.51
N GLY A 37 -13.75 -16.78 -20.06
CA GLY A 37 -12.61 -17.33 -20.79
C GLY A 37 -12.28 -16.62 -22.11
N LYS A 38 -12.87 -15.45 -22.37
CA LYS A 38 -12.69 -14.70 -23.63
C LYS A 38 -11.46 -13.80 -23.60
N THR A 39 -10.92 -13.55 -24.78
CA THR A 39 -9.78 -12.66 -24.99
C THR A 39 -10.22 -11.37 -25.66
N PHE A 40 -9.84 -10.24 -25.07
CA PHE A 40 -10.02 -8.90 -25.62
C PHE A 40 -8.64 -8.35 -25.94
N THR A 41 -8.37 -8.05 -27.21
CA THR A 41 -7.05 -7.60 -27.68
C THR A 41 -7.14 -6.20 -28.30
N ASP A 42 -6.30 -5.26 -27.86
CA ASP A 42 -6.27 -3.89 -28.38
C ASP A 42 -7.64 -3.17 -28.34
N VAL A 43 -8.50 -3.53 -27.38
CA VAL A 43 -9.85 -2.96 -27.24
C VAL A 43 -9.81 -1.67 -26.44
N ASN A 44 -10.48 -0.63 -26.95
CA ASN A 44 -10.55 0.67 -26.29
C ASN A 44 -11.79 0.76 -25.39
N PHE A 45 -11.58 0.85 -24.08
CA PHE A 45 -12.62 1.03 -23.06
C PHE A 45 -12.50 2.38 -22.33
N ILE A 46 -11.88 3.40 -22.94
CA ILE A 46 -11.72 4.73 -22.33
C ILE A 46 -13.08 5.28 -21.87
N GLN A 47 -13.17 5.73 -20.61
CA GLN A 47 -14.39 6.31 -20.01
C GLN A 47 -15.63 5.42 -20.12
N THR A 48 -15.45 4.10 -20.17
CA THR A 48 -16.53 3.12 -20.20
C THR A 48 -16.99 2.78 -18.80
N ASN A 49 -18.30 2.66 -18.61
CA ASN A 49 -18.88 2.26 -17.34
C ASN A 49 -19.29 0.78 -17.43
N PHE A 50 -18.75 -0.06 -16.56
CA PHE A 50 -19.13 -1.45 -16.38
C PHE A 50 -19.90 -1.58 -15.07
N SER A 51 -21.11 -2.13 -15.15
CA SER A 51 -21.97 -2.36 -13.99
C SER A 51 -22.47 -3.79 -14.00
N ALA A 52 -22.30 -4.51 -12.89
CA ALA A 52 -22.76 -5.89 -12.75
C ALA A 52 -22.31 -6.84 -13.88
N CYS A 53 -21.14 -6.59 -14.48
CA CYS A 53 -20.62 -7.40 -15.58
C CYS A 53 -19.85 -8.62 -15.04
N TYR A 54 -19.93 -9.74 -15.75
CA TYR A 54 -19.29 -10.99 -15.38
C TYR A 54 -18.21 -11.34 -16.41
N PHE A 55 -16.96 -11.05 -16.08
CA PHE A 55 -15.78 -11.22 -16.93
C PHE A 55 -14.78 -12.18 -16.26
N ARG A 56 -15.21 -13.42 -16.01
CA ARG A 56 -14.40 -14.44 -15.30
C ARG A 56 -13.37 -15.09 -16.24
N ASN A 57 -12.15 -15.32 -15.76
CA ASN A 57 -11.08 -15.99 -16.50
C ASN A 57 -10.77 -15.36 -17.88
N CYS A 58 -11.07 -14.08 -18.07
CA CYS A 58 -10.85 -13.37 -19.33
C CYS A 58 -9.42 -12.84 -19.44
N ARG A 59 -8.98 -12.58 -20.67
CA ARG A 59 -7.67 -11.99 -20.94
C ARG A 59 -7.86 -10.65 -21.63
N PHE A 60 -7.41 -9.57 -21.01
CA PHE A 60 -7.43 -8.23 -21.62
C PHE A 60 -6.00 -7.87 -22.00
N ILE A 61 -5.69 -7.87 -23.30
CA ILE A 61 -4.34 -7.69 -23.82
C ILE A 61 -4.26 -6.33 -24.49
N ARG A 62 -3.37 -5.44 -24.00
CA ARG A 62 -3.20 -4.07 -24.52
C ARG A 62 -4.49 -3.24 -24.57
N CYS A 63 -5.47 -3.54 -23.72
CA CYS A 63 -6.70 -2.78 -23.63
C CYS A 63 -6.52 -1.48 -22.86
N ASN A 64 -7.28 -0.45 -23.22
CA ASN A 64 -7.22 0.85 -22.57
C ASN A 64 -8.44 1.11 -21.68
N PHE A 65 -8.25 1.09 -20.37
CA PHE A 65 -9.29 1.36 -19.37
C PHE A 65 -9.19 2.77 -18.77
N THR A 66 -8.55 3.72 -19.45
CA THR A 66 -8.35 5.08 -18.92
C THR A 66 -9.68 5.73 -18.59
N GLY A 67 -9.89 6.09 -17.32
CA GLY A 67 -11.13 6.67 -16.82
C GLY A 67 -12.33 5.73 -16.82
N ALA A 68 -12.14 4.43 -17.04
CA ALA A 68 -13.22 3.44 -16.93
C ALA A 68 -13.65 3.26 -15.47
N SER A 69 -14.88 2.79 -15.27
CA SER A 69 -15.41 2.48 -13.95
C SER A 69 -15.98 1.07 -13.93
N PHE A 70 -15.58 0.28 -12.94
CA PHE A 70 -16.12 -1.04 -12.66
C PHE A 70 -16.91 -0.99 -11.35
N LYS A 71 -18.21 -1.28 -11.44
CA LYS A 71 -19.10 -1.37 -10.29
C LYS A 71 -19.73 -2.75 -10.25
N GLU A 72 -19.64 -3.43 -9.10
CA GLU A 72 -20.28 -4.74 -8.88
C GLU A 72 -19.90 -5.79 -9.93
N CYS A 73 -18.70 -5.69 -10.51
CA CYS A 73 -18.25 -6.60 -11.56
C CYS A 73 -17.54 -7.82 -10.99
N TYR A 74 -17.43 -8.89 -11.78
CA TYR A 74 -16.69 -10.09 -11.43
C TYR A 74 -15.54 -10.32 -12.42
N LEU A 75 -14.31 -10.08 -11.99
CA LEU A 75 -13.07 -10.16 -12.79
C LEU A 75 -12.12 -11.26 -12.27
N MET A 76 -12.58 -12.18 -11.42
CA MET A 76 -11.72 -13.21 -10.84
C MET A 76 -11.13 -14.13 -11.91
N GLY A 77 -9.85 -14.45 -11.77
CA GLY A 77 -9.08 -15.27 -12.71
C GLY A 77 -8.70 -14.55 -14.01
N SER A 78 -9.11 -13.30 -14.18
CA SER A 78 -8.78 -12.51 -15.37
C SER A 78 -7.41 -11.84 -15.25
N ASN A 79 -6.76 -11.62 -16.40
CA ASN A 79 -5.46 -10.95 -16.48
C ASN A 79 -5.50 -9.78 -17.45
N PHE A 80 -4.56 -8.83 -17.24
CA PHE A 80 -4.56 -7.54 -17.93
C PHE A 80 -3.17 -7.17 -18.52
N PRO A 81 -2.49 -8.08 -19.24
CA PRO A 81 -1.17 -7.77 -19.80
C PRO A 81 -1.19 -6.51 -20.66
N GLU A 82 -0.23 -5.62 -20.40
CA GLU A 82 -0.03 -4.38 -21.15
C GLU A 82 -1.25 -3.43 -21.16
N CYS A 83 -2.20 -3.59 -20.23
CA CYS A 83 -3.36 -2.71 -20.12
C CYS A 83 -3.04 -1.40 -19.38
N THR A 84 -3.84 -0.36 -19.66
CA THR A 84 -3.72 0.94 -18.99
C THR A 84 -4.90 1.21 -18.05
N PHE A 85 -4.63 1.53 -16.78
CA PHE A 85 -5.63 1.78 -15.73
C PHE A 85 -5.59 3.21 -15.15
N LYS A 86 -5.16 4.19 -15.95
CA LYS A 86 -5.08 5.58 -15.50
C LYS A 86 -6.48 6.10 -15.18
N TYR A 87 -6.67 6.63 -13.97
CA TYR A 87 -7.98 7.14 -13.51
C TYR A 87 -9.12 6.10 -13.49
N THR A 88 -8.80 4.80 -13.53
CA THR A 88 -9.81 3.75 -13.43
C THR A 88 -10.29 3.61 -11.98
N THR A 89 -11.58 3.35 -11.78
CA THR A 89 -12.16 3.10 -10.46
C THR A 89 -12.80 1.72 -10.37
N PHE A 90 -12.69 1.10 -9.19
CA PHE A 90 -13.33 -0.17 -8.85
C PHE A 90 -14.19 0.04 -7.59
N SER A 91 -15.41 -0.49 -7.60
CA SER A 91 -16.32 -0.46 -6.46
C SER A 91 -17.09 -1.78 -6.39
N SER A 92 -17.09 -2.42 -5.22
CA SER A 92 -17.70 -3.73 -4.98
C SER A 92 -17.39 -4.78 -6.07
N THR A 93 -16.20 -4.71 -6.65
CA THR A 93 -15.79 -5.54 -7.79
C THR A 93 -14.83 -6.64 -7.34
N HIS A 94 -15.13 -7.88 -7.71
CA HIS A 94 -14.27 -9.02 -7.40
C HIS A 94 -13.08 -9.04 -8.36
N LEU A 95 -11.88 -8.83 -7.83
CA LEU A 95 -10.62 -8.75 -8.56
C LEU A 95 -9.54 -9.50 -7.77
N ASP A 96 -8.61 -10.15 -8.46
CA ASP A 96 -7.47 -10.83 -7.83
C ASP A 96 -6.48 -9.80 -7.24
N ASP A 97 -5.97 -10.05 -6.03
CA ASP A 97 -5.01 -9.14 -5.38
C ASP A 97 -3.65 -9.09 -6.11
N LYS A 98 -3.34 -10.10 -6.94
CA LYS A 98 -2.20 -10.08 -7.88
C LYS A 98 -2.27 -8.95 -8.88
N PHE A 99 -3.44 -8.31 -9.03
CA PHE A 99 -3.56 -7.09 -9.81
C PHE A 99 -2.58 -5.99 -9.36
N LEU A 100 -2.37 -5.87 -8.04
CA LEU A 100 -1.48 -4.88 -7.44
C LEU A 100 -0.01 -5.07 -7.80
N ASP A 101 0.39 -6.26 -8.27
CA ASP A 101 1.80 -6.57 -8.54
C ASP A 101 2.24 -6.07 -9.92
N ASN A 102 1.34 -6.11 -10.91
CA ASN A 102 1.72 -6.03 -12.32
C ASN A 102 0.98 -4.96 -13.13
N TYR A 103 -0.13 -4.42 -12.64
CA TYR A 103 -1.04 -3.60 -13.47
C TYR A 103 -1.22 -2.16 -12.98
N LEU A 104 -0.35 -1.70 -12.10
CA LEU A 104 -0.38 -0.31 -11.61
C LEU A 104 0.19 0.66 -12.66
N PRO A 105 -0.38 1.87 -12.77
CA PRO A 105 0.20 2.92 -13.59
C PRO A 105 1.66 3.22 -13.22
N PRO A 106 2.54 3.55 -14.18
CA PRO A 106 3.92 3.92 -13.90
C PRO A 106 4.04 5.26 -13.16
N GLU A 107 3.07 6.16 -13.33
CA GLU A 107 3.02 7.42 -12.61
C GLU A 107 2.64 7.19 -11.14
N GLU A 108 3.57 7.49 -10.24
CA GLU A 108 3.46 7.24 -8.79
C GLU A 108 2.18 7.80 -8.14
N ASN A 109 1.76 9.00 -8.55
CA ASN A 109 0.53 9.60 -8.05
C ASN A 109 -0.71 8.79 -8.47
N LEU A 110 -0.75 8.32 -9.73
CA LEU A 110 -1.84 7.51 -10.25
C LEU A 110 -1.83 6.11 -9.62
N ALA A 111 -0.65 5.51 -9.44
CA ALA A 111 -0.51 4.25 -8.73
C ALA A 111 -1.05 4.35 -7.31
N ARG A 112 -0.65 5.39 -6.55
CA ARG A 112 -1.11 5.59 -5.17
C ARG A 112 -2.62 5.76 -5.09
N ASP A 113 -3.20 6.55 -5.97
CA ASP A 113 -4.64 6.80 -5.97
C ASP A 113 -5.42 5.54 -6.36
N LEU A 114 -4.92 4.74 -7.31
CA LEU A 114 -5.50 3.45 -7.67
C LEU A 114 -5.40 2.43 -6.53
N VAL A 115 -4.25 2.32 -5.86
CA VAL A 115 -4.05 1.41 -4.71
C VAL A 115 -5.01 1.73 -3.57
N ARG A 116 -5.24 3.03 -3.29
CA ARG A 116 -6.23 3.46 -2.29
C ARG A 116 -7.65 3.05 -2.67
N ALA A 117 -8.04 3.26 -3.92
CA ALA A 117 -9.34 2.85 -4.42
C ALA A 117 -9.51 1.32 -4.33
N LEU A 118 -8.48 0.56 -4.74
CA LEU A 118 -8.47 -0.90 -4.66
C LEU A 118 -8.54 -1.40 -3.21
N ARG A 119 -7.86 -0.74 -2.26
CA ARG A 119 -7.97 -1.09 -0.84
C ARG A 119 -9.40 -1.01 -0.34
N VAL A 120 -10.13 0.05 -0.70
CA VAL A 120 -11.55 0.21 -0.34
C VAL A 120 -12.40 -0.85 -1.05
N ASN A 121 -12.16 -1.08 -2.33
CA ASN A 121 -12.85 -2.12 -3.10
C ASN A 121 -12.67 -3.52 -2.49
N PHE A 122 -11.44 -3.92 -2.17
CA PHE A 122 -11.15 -5.20 -1.54
C PHE A 122 -11.86 -5.34 -0.19
N SER A 123 -11.96 -4.24 0.57
CA SER A 123 -12.73 -4.24 1.83
C SER A 123 -14.23 -4.44 1.59
N GLN A 124 -14.80 -3.85 0.53
CA GLN A 124 -16.22 -4.01 0.19
C GLN A 124 -16.57 -5.45 -0.19
N VAL A 125 -15.66 -6.16 -0.86
CA VAL A 125 -15.87 -7.56 -1.27
C VAL A 125 -15.35 -8.59 -0.27
N GLY A 126 -14.86 -8.15 0.91
CA GLY A 126 -14.33 -9.04 1.95
C GLY A 126 -12.99 -9.70 1.63
N ASN A 127 -12.23 -9.21 0.65
CA ASN A 127 -10.89 -9.70 0.34
C ASN A 127 -9.84 -9.07 1.28
N TYR A 128 -9.71 -9.62 2.49
CA TYR A 128 -8.77 -9.11 3.50
C TYR A 128 -7.29 -9.23 3.10
N GLU A 129 -6.94 -10.22 2.28
CA GLU A 129 -5.57 -10.38 1.74
C GLU A 129 -5.23 -9.21 0.81
N GLY A 130 -6.11 -8.90 -0.14
CA GLY A 130 -6.01 -7.73 -1.00
C GLY A 130 -5.98 -6.40 -0.24
N VAL A 131 -6.76 -6.25 0.83
CA VAL A 131 -6.72 -5.05 1.70
C VAL A 131 -5.33 -4.87 2.32
N ASN A 132 -4.72 -5.94 2.83
CA ASN A 132 -3.42 -5.88 3.48
C ASN A 132 -2.31 -5.54 2.48
N LYS A 133 -2.34 -6.20 1.32
CA LYS A 133 -1.39 -5.95 0.23
C LYS A 133 -1.48 -4.51 -0.29
N ALA A 134 -2.70 -3.99 -0.47
CA ALA A 134 -2.92 -2.60 -0.86
C ALA A 134 -2.43 -1.61 0.22
N ALA A 135 -2.65 -1.91 1.51
CA ALA A 135 -2.17 -1.07 2.61
C ALA A 135 -0.64 -1.01 2.67
N GLU A 136 0.05 -2.15 2.55
CA GLU A 136 1.52 -2.20 2.51
C GLU A 136 2.06 -1.39 1.33
N LEU A 137 1.46 -1.55 0.17
CA LEU A 137 1.86 -0.82 -1.03
C LEU A 137 1.57 0.68 -0.94
N GLU A 138 0.45 1.08 -0.33
CA GLU A 138 0.13 2.49 -0.06
C GLU A 138 1.20 3.14 0.84
N VAL A 139 1.67 2.44 1.88
CA VAL A 139 2.76 2.89 2.75
C VAL A 139 4.06 3.07 1.96
N LYS A 140 4.41 2.09 1.10
CA LYS A 140 5.59 2.17 0.22
C LYS A 140 5.52 3.37 -0.74
N LEU A 141 4.39 3.53 -1.44
CA LEU A 141 4.19 4.65 -2.38
C LEU A 141 4.19 6.01 -1.67
N THR A 142 3.69 6.08 -0.43
CA THR A 142 3.80 7.28 0.39
C THR A 142 5.25 7.65 0.69
N GLY A 143 6.09 6.67 1.00
CA GLY A 143 7.53 6.89 1.19
C GLY A 143 8.20 7.43 -0.08
N VAL A 144 7.91 6.83 -1.24
CA VAL A 144 8.41 7.30 -2.54
C VAL A 144 7.97 8.74 -2.81
N HIS A 145 6.71 9.07 -2.54
CA HIS A 145 6.18 10.42 -2.70
C HIS A 145 6.94 11.46 -1.88
N LEU A 146 7.10 11.17 -0.58
CA LEU A 146 7.79 12.05 0.34
C LEU A 146 9.26 12.22 -0.08
N TYR A 147 9.93 11.13 -0.46
CA TYR A 147 11.29 11.18 -0.99
C TYR A 147 11.37 12.06 -2.23
N LYS A 148 10.52 11.84 -3.24
CA LYS A 148 10.59 12.59 -4.49
C LYS A 148 10.25 14.07 -4.29
N ALA A 149 9.22 14.38 -3.49
CA ALA A 149 8.89 15.75 -3.13
C ALA A 149 10.08 16.47 -2.48
N THR A 150 10.83 15.79 -1.63
CA THR A 150 12.02 16.34 -0.98
C THR A 150 13.23 16.41 -1.90
N TYR A 151 13.56 15.37 -2.65
CA TYR A 151 14.89 15.23 -3.28
C TYR A 151 14.87 15.18 -4.81
N SER A 152 13.78 14.76 -5.45
CA SER A 152 13.76 14.48 -6.90
C SER A 152 13.99 15.74 -7.74
N LYS A 153 14.69 15.62 -8.87
CA LYS A 153 14.85 16.71 -9.86
C LYS A 153 13.80 16.67 -10.98
N GLU A 154 12.86 15.72 -10.94
CA GLU A 154 11.81 15.57 -11.93
C GLU A 154 10.99 16.87 -12.10
N ALA A 155 10.65 17.21 -13.35
CA ALA A 155 9.91 18.42 -13.69
C ALA A 155 8.61 18.52 -12.87
N TYR A 156 7.85 17.43 -12.72
CA TYR A 156 6.61 17.40 -11.94
C TYR A 156 6.74 17.94 -10.51
N TYR A 157 7.85 17.62 -9.82
CA TYR A 157 8.14 18.05 -8.46
C TYR A 157 8.82 19.41 -8.38
N ARG A 158 9.28 19.97 -9.50
CA ARG A 158 10.02 21.24 -9.55
C ARG A 158 9.21 22.38 -10.15
N THR A 159 8.22 22.09 -10.99
CA THR A 159 7.35 23.09 -11.61
C THR A 159 6.15 23.46 -10.75
N LYS A 160 5.69 22.56 -9.87
CA LYS A 160 4.53 22.82 -9.01
C LYS A 160 4.94 23.60 -7.76
N GLU A 161 4.27 24.72 -7.53
CA GLU A 161 4.45 25.60 -6.36
C GLU A 161 4.32 24.85 -5.02
N LYS A 162 3.45 23.84 -4.96
CA LYS A 162 3.25 22.96 -3.79
C LYS A 162 4.55 22.29 -3.28
N TYR A 163 5.59 22.17 -4.12
CA TYR A 163 6.85 21.51 -3.77
C TYR A 163 8.05 22.46 -3.74
N SER A 164 7.83 23.78 -3.73
CA SER A 164 8.88 24.80 -3.72
C SER A 164 9.02 25.52 -2.37
N GLY A 165 10.17 26.18 -2.17
CA GLY A 165 10.44 27.01 -0.99
C GLY A 165 10.30 26.27 0.35
N LEU A 166 9.60 26.89 1.30
CA LEU A 166 9.42 26.38 2.67
C LEU A 166 8.60 25.08 2.74
N SER A 167 7.71 24.83 1.77
CA SER A 167 6.91 23.59 1.72
C SER A 167 7.80 22.35 1.65
N ARG A 168 8.97 22.46 1.00
CA ARG A 168 9.94 21.37 0.84
C ARG A 168 10.58 20.95 2.15
N VAL A 169 10.76 21.87 3.09
CA VAL A 169 11.21 21.57 4.46
C VAL A 169 10.16 20.72 5.17
N GLY A 170 8.88 21.02 4.97
CA GLY A 170 7.78 20.18 5.46
C GLY A 170 7.82 18.75 4.90
N TYR A 171 8.08 18.57 3.60
CA TYR A 171 8.26 17.24 3.02
C TYR A 171 9.51 16.53 3.53
N PHE A 172 10.62 17.25 3.74
CA PHE A 172 11.83 16.70 4.34
C PHE A 172 11.57 16.13 5.74
N ILE A 173 10.92 16.92 6.61
CA ILE A 173 10.54 16.47 7.97
C ILE A 173 9.60 15.26 7.89
N SER A 174 8.61 15.31 7.00
CA SER A 174 7.66 14.22 6.80
C SER A 174 8.36 12.94 6.32
N HIS A 175 9.30 13.05 5.39
CA HIS A 175 10.11 11.93 4.91
C HIS A 175 11.01 11.38 6.02
N ALA A 176 11.68 12.23 6.79
CA ALA A 176 12.51 11.82 7.92
C ALA A 176 11.69 11.07 8.97
N LYS A 177 10.50 11.59 9.31
CA LYS A 177 9.54 10.91 10.20
C LYS A 177 9.11 9.56 9.63
N TRP A 178 8.72 9.51 8.35
CA TRP A 178 8.33 8.26 7.69
C TRP A 178 9.47 7.24 7.73
N ARG A 179 10.72 7.65 7.47
CA ARG A 179 11.89 6.78 7.50
C ARG A 179 12.21 6.27 8.91
N PHE A 180 12.07 7.13 9.92
CA PHE A 180 12.24 6.75 11.32
C PHE A 180 11.21 5.71 11.76
N LEU A 181 9.93 5.90 11.42
CA LEU A 181 8.88 4.91 11.65
C LEU A 181 9.08 3.64 10.82
N ASP A 182 9.56 3.76 9.59
CA ASP A 182 9.91 2.60 8.78
C ASP A 182 11.01 1.77 9.46
N LEU A 183 12.03 2.42 10.02
CA LEU A 183 13.14 1.77 10.71
C LEU A 183 12.69 1.03 11.97
N ILE A 184 11.88 1.68 12.83
CA ILE A 184 11.51 1.14 14.16
C ILE A 184 10.55 -0.05 14.08
N TRP A 185 9.56 0.01 13.19
CA TRP A 185 8.48 -0.98 13.16
C TRP A 185 7.88 -1.20 11.76
N GLY A 186 8.57 -0.75 10.71
CA GLY A 186 8.12 -0.91 9.33
C GLY A 186 6.78 -0.25 9.05
N ASN A 187 6.56 0.94 9.62
CA ASN A 187 5.29 1.66 9.52
C ASN A 187 4.06 0.82 9.95
N GLY A 188 4.25 -0.11 10.89
CA GLY A 188 3.19 -1.00 11.39
C GLY A 188 2.88 -2.20 10.50
N GLU A 189 3.79 -2.57 9.59
CA GLU A 189 3.66 -3.76 8.73
C GLU A 189 4.61 -4.91 9.11
N SER A 190 5.71 -4.63 9.82
CA SER A 190 6.77 -5.63 10.04
C SER A 190 7.03 -5.94 11.52
N ILE A 191 6.57 -7.12 11.95
CA ILE A 191 6.91 -7.70 13.28
C ILE A 191 8.43 -7.87 13.42
N PHE A 192 9.10 -8.33 12.36
CA PHE A 192 10.54 -8.55 12.37
C PHE A 192 11.31 -7.27 12.66
N ARG A 193 10.89 -6.12 12.12
CA ARG A 193 11.52 -4.83 12.42
C ARG A 193 11.33 -4.43 13.88
N VAL A 194 10.16 -4.67 14.48
CA VAL A 194 9.97 -4.43 15.93
C VAL A 194 10.95 -5.25 16.76
N ILE A 195 11.10 -6.54 16.47
CA ILE A 195 12.03 -7.43 17.17
C ILE A 195 13.47 -6.94 16.99
N LEU A 196 13.88 -6.64 15.76
CA LEU A 196 15.22 -6.15 15.46
C LEU A 196 15.52 -4.81 16.13
N SER A 197 14.58 -3.85 16.06
CA SER A 197 14.72 -2.54 16.70
C SER A 197 14.74 -2.65 18.22
N SER A 198 13.98 -3.59 18.81
CA SER A 198 14.04 -3.90 20.24
C SER A 198 15.41 -4.46 20.64
N PHE A 199 15.99 -5.34 19.82
CA PHE A 199 17.34 -5.88 20.07
C PHE A 199 18.42 -4.79 19.94
N LEU A 200 18.34 -3.96 18.89
CA LEU A 200 19.24 -2.82 18.70
C LEU A 200 19.13 -1.81 19.83
N PHE A 201 17.92 -1.57 20.34
CA PHE A 201 17.71 -0.72 21.52
C PHE A 201 18.46 -1.26 22.73
N VAL A 202 18.30 -2.56 23.05
CA VAL A 202 19.04 -3.20 24.15
C VAL A 202 20.54 -3.04 23.94
N PHE A 203 21.03 -3.40 22.75
CA PHE A 203 22.47 -3.33 22.40
C PHE A 203 23.06 -1.92 22.57
N ILE A 204 22.33 -0.87 22.12
CA ILE A 204 22.76 0.52 22.29
C ILE A 204 22.83 0.89 23.78
N ILE A 205 21.85 0.49 24.59
CA ILE A 205 21.90 0.75 26.03
C ILE A 205 23.03 -0.04 26.69
N SER A 206 23.32 -1.26 26.24
CA SER A 206 24.48 -2.03 26.73
C SER A 206 25.79 -1.29 26.47
N LEU A 207 25.97 -0.67 25.29
CA LEU A 207 27.15 0.16 24.98
C LEU A 207 27.25 1.41 25.85
N LEU A 208 26.12 2.06 26.13
CA LEU A 208 26.05 3.23 27.00
C LEU A 208 26.27 2.90 28.49
N VAL A 209 26.03 1.64 28.90
CA VAL A 209 26.33 1.14 30.25
C VAL A 209 27.79 0.69 30.34
N PHE A 210 28.29 0.00 29.32
CA PHE A 210 29.67 -0.50 29.23
C PHE A 210 30.68 0.65 29.34
N THR A 211 30.50 1.73 28.57
CA THR A 211 31.51 2.78 28.42
C THR A 211 31.82 3.60 29.69
N PRO A 212 30.84 4.06 30.49
CA PRO A 212 31.11 4.86 31.68
C PRO A 212 31.16 4.07 32.99
N CYS A 213 30.68 2.82 33.03
CA CYS A 213 30.68 2.03 34.27
C CYS A 213 31.86 1.06 34.40
N GLU A 214 32.76 0.99 33.41
CA GLU A 214 33.92 0.07 33.39
C GLU A 214 33.55 -1.41 33.64
N ILE A 215 32.39 -1.82 33.13
CA ILE A 215 31.86 -3.19 33.25
C ILE A 215 32.26 -3.98 32.01
N ASP A 216 32.42 -5.29 32.08
CA ASP A 216 32.56 -6.11 30.86
C ASP A 216 31.31 -5.96 29.97
N PHE A 217 31.51 -5.98 28.65
CA PHE A 217 30.41 -5.80 27.72
C PHE A 217 29.38 -6.93 27.86
N ASN A 218 29.80 -8.17 28.14
CA ASN A 218 28.87 -9.28 28.29
C ASN A 218 27.95 -9.07 29.50
N ASP A 219 28.52 -8.68 30.64
CA ASP A 219 27.76 -8.42 31.86
C ASP A 219 26.80 -7.25 31.68
N ALA A 220 27.25 -6.16 31.03
CA ALA A 220 26.39 -5.04 30.66
C ALA A 220 25.25 -5.49 29.73
N PHE A 221 25.56 -6.29 28.69
CA PHE A 221 24.59 -6.79 27.74
C PHE A 221 23.53 -7.66 28.40
N PHE A 222 23.91 -8.73 29.11
CA PHE A 222 22.95 -9.61 29.76
C PHE A 222 22.14 -8.91 30.85
N SER A 223 22.75 -7.98 31.59
CA SER A 223 22.03 -7.19 32.60
C SER A 223 20.98 -6.27 31.97
N THR A 224 21.32 -5.58 30.88
CA THR A 224 20.35 -4.77 30.12
C THR A 224 19.26 -5.63 29.48
N LEU A 225 19.60 -6.80 28.95
CA LEU A 225 18.66 -7.73 28.33
C LEU A 225 17.66 -8.28 29.35
N TYR A 226 18.13 -8.77 30.50
CA TYR A 226 17.28 -9.27 31.57
C TYR A 226 16.36 -8.16 32.09
N GLN A 227 16.91 -6.98 32.37
CA GLN A 227 16.11 -5.85 32.83
C GLN A 227 15.06 -5.44 31.79
N PHE A 228 15.42 -5.41 30.50
CA PHE A 228 14.48 -5.13 29.42
C PHE A 228 13.37 -6.18 29.29
N TRP A 229 13.62 -7.44 29.68
CA TRP A 229 12.59 -8.48 29.72
C TRP A 229 11.90 -8.64 31.07
N GLY A 230 12.23 -7.79 32.05
CA GLY A 230 11.66 -7.84 33.40
C GLY A 230 12.21 -8.94 34.31
N VAL A 231 13.31 -9.58 33.91
CA VAL A 231 14.07 -10.51 34.75
C VAL A 231 15.06 -9.69 35.58
N ARG A 232 15.20 -10.03 36.87
CA ARG A 232 16.15 -9.33 37.75
C ARG A 232 17.58 -9.70 37.34
N PRO A 233 18.44 -8.73 36.93
CA PRO A 233 19.83 -9.01 36.60
C PRO A 233 20.67 -9.20 37.87
N GLU A 234 21.80 -9.89 37.75
CA GLU A 234 22.79 -10.02 38.84
C GLU A 234 23.45 -8.66 39.14
N LEU A 235 23.81 -7.91 38.09
CA LEU A 235 24.32 -6.56 38.21
C LEU A 235 23.16 -5.53 38.21
N ILE A 236 23.06 -4.77 39.30
CA ILE A 236 22.02 -3.75 39.46
C ILE A 236 22.40 -2.50 38.67
N LEU A 237 21.64 -2.24 37.61
CA LEU A 237 21.80 -1.03 36.80
C LEU A 237 21.29 0.22 37.54
N PRO A 238 21.85 1.42 37.25
CA PRO A 238 21.32 2.67 37.77
C PRO A 238 19.82 2.84 37.52
N LYS A 239 19.12 3.46 38.47
CA LYS A 239 17.64 3.58 38.45
C LYS A 239 17.11 4.27 37.19
N TYR A 240 17.81 5.28 36.67
CA TYR A 240 17.39 5.99 35.46
C TYR A 240 17.48 5.11 34.20
N ILE A 241 18.53 4.26 34.09
CA ILE A 241 18.68 3.30 32.98
C ILE A 241 17.57 2.24 33.07
N SER A 242 17.31 1.72 34.28
CA SER A 242 16.25 0.75 34.52
C SER A 242 14.86 1.30 34.18
N MET A 243 14.59 2.57 34.51
CA MET A 243 13.35 3.26 34.13
C MET A 243 13.25 3.40 32.60
N PHE A 244 14.33 3.83 31.95
CA PHE A 244 14.35 3.99 30.49
C PHE A 244 14.15 2.66 29.74
N LEU A 245 14.81 1.59 30.18
CA LEU A 245 14.60 0.23 29.65
C LEU A 245 13.15 -0.23 29.83
N THR A 246 12.54 0.08 30.97
CA THR A 246 11.13 -0.25 31.24
C THR A 246 10.19 0.50 30.30
N VAL A 247 10.42 1.79 30.06
CA VAL A 247 9.65 2.58 29.09
C VAL A 247 9.83 2.02 27.67
N GLY A 248 11.06 1.72 27.28
CA GLY A 248 11.38 1.09 25.99
C GLY A 248 10.63 -0.23 25.81
N ARG A 249 10.64 -1.11 26.82
CA ARG A 249 9.90 -2.38 26.83
C ARG A 249 8.42 -2.15 26.57
N LEU A 250 7.79 -1.21 27.29
CA LEU A 250 6.36 -0.92 27.13
C LEU A 250 6.04 -0.43 25.72
N ILE A 251 6.89 0.43 25.14
CA ILE A 251 6.73 0.90 23.76
C ILE A 251 6.84 -0.27 22.78
N PHE A 252 7.94 -1.03 22.80
CA PHE A 252 8.13 -2.15 21.86
C PHE A 252 7.05 -3.21 22.00
N PHE A 253 6.62 -3.54 23.22
CA PHE A 253 5.52 -4.45 23.44
C PHE A 253 4.20 -3.90 22.86
N SER A 254 3.92 -2.62 23.03
CA SER A 254 2.74 -1.96 22.45
C SER A 254 2.76 -1.98 20.92
N LEU A 255 3.92 -1.69 20.30
CA LEU A 255 4.11 -1.78 18.85
C LEU A 255 3.91 -3.21 18.35
N PHE A 256 4.47 -4.19 19.04
CA PHE A 256 4.32 -5.61 18.73
C PHE A 256 2.85 -6.05 18.77
N ILE A 257 2.15 -5.73 19.85
CA ILE A 257 0.73 -6.06 20.03
C ILE A 257 -0.14 -5.35 18.98
N SER A 258 0.14 -4.08 18.66
CA SER A 258 -0.58 -3.34 17.61
C SER A 258 -0.51 -4.05 16.24
N ILE A 259 0.68 -4.52 15.85
CA ILE A 259 0.85 -5.27 14.59
C ILE A 259 0.18 -6.65 14.69
N LEU A 260 0.28 -7.33 15.83
CA LEU A 260 -0.32 -8.65 16.03
C LEU A 260 -1.84 -8.58 15.93
N ILE A 261 -2.49 -7.63 16.63
CA ILE A 261 -3.93 -7.40 16.54
C ILE A 261 -4.32 -7.10 15.09
N LYS A 262 -3.56 -6.23 14.41
CA LYS A 262 -3.82 -5.91 12.99
C LYS A 262 -3.75 -7.15 12.10
N LYS A 263 -2.91 -8.14 12.39
CA LYS A 263 -2.84 -9.40 11.61
C LYS A 263 -3.91 -10.41 12.01
N LEU A 264 -4.28 -10.48 13.29
CA LEU A 264 -5.25 -11.45 13.81
C LEU A 264 -6.71 -11.01 13.60
N ALA A 265 -7.03 -9.73 13.78
CA ALA A 265 -8.39 -9.16 13.62
C ALA A 265 -8.86 -9.11 12.15
N LYS A 266 -8.09 -9.69 11.23
CA LYS A 266 -8.33 -9.68 9.78
C LYS A 266 -8.43 -11.09 9.19
N ARG A 267 -8.54 -12.09 10.06
CA ARG A 267 -9.07 -13.43 9.78
C ARG A 267 -10.46 -13.52 10.38
#